data_AF-A0A356NSA5-F1
#
_entry.id   AF-A0A356NSA5-F1
#
_cell.length_a   1.000
_cell.length_b   1.000
_cell.length_c   1.000
_cell.angle_alpha   90.00
_cell.angle_beta   90.00
_cell.angle_gamma   90.00
#
_symmetry.space_group_name_H-M   'P 1'
#
loop_
_entity.id
_entity.type
_entity.pdbx_description
1 polymer ?
#
loop_
_entity_poly.entity_id
_entity_poly.type
_entity_poly.pdbx_seq_one_letter_code
_entity_poly.pdbx_strand_id
1 'polypeptide(L)'
;REAFLRYLRQDYVFLIHFSRAWALAVVKAGSLAEMHMAASLVNALINEEMKLHVGVCAAAGISADELEQTVELPQNTAYTRY
;
A
#
# COMPACT_ATOMS: atom_id res chain seq x y z
N ARG A 1 21.86 0.04 -3.82
CA ARG A 1 21.27 -0.49 -2.56
C ARG A 1 20.41 0.57 -1.87
N GLU A 2 20.93 1.76 -1.56
CA GLU A 2 20.18 2.84 -0.89
C GLU A 2 18.89 3.25 -1.64
N ALA A 3 18.97 3.47 -2.95
CA ALA A 3 17.79 3.82 -3.76
C ALA A 3 16.64 2.79 -3.65
N PHE A 4 16.98 1.50 -3.55
CA PHE A 4 16.00 0.43 -3.37
C PHE A 4 15.35 0.45 -1.98
N LEU A 5 16.14 0.68 -0.92
CA LEU A 5 15.62 0.81 0.44
C LEU A 5 14.76 2.07 0.61
N ARG A 6 15.08 3.14 -0.13
CA ARG A 6 14.23 4.34 -0.21
C ARG A 6 12.91 4.04 -0.93
N TYR A 7 12.97 3.30 -2.03
CA TYR A 7 11.77 2.84 -2.73
C TYR A 7 10.86 2.02 -1.80
N LEU A 8 11.38 1.01 -1.11
CA LEU A 8 10.59 0.15 -0.21
C LEU A 8 9.84 0.93 0.88
N ARG A 9 10.48 1.96 1.47
CA ARG A 9 9.82 2.85 2.45
C ARG A 9 8.64 3.61 1.81
N GLN A 10 8.83 4.15 0.61
CA GLN A 10 7.77 4.88 -0.09
C GLN A 10 6.65 3.95 -0.56
N ASP A 11 6.99 2.75 -0.98
CA ASP A 11 6.06 1.74 -1.44
C ASP A 11 5.13 1.27 -0.31
N TYR A 12 5.60 1.25 0.94
CA TYR A 12 4.75 1.03 2.12
C TYR A 12 3.64 2.10 2.24
N VAL A 13 4.00 3.38 2.14
CA VAL A 13 3.02 4.49 2.19
C VAL A 13 2.08 4.44 0.98
N PHE A 14 2.62 4.11 -0.20
CA PHE A 14 1.84 3.90 -1.42
C PHE A 14 0.77 2.82 -1.22
N LEU A 15 1.15 1.64 -0.72
CA LEU A 15 0.24 0.50 -0.52
C LEU A 15 -0.92 0.84 0.43
N ILE A 16 -0.69 1.69 1.44
CA ILE A 16 -1.76 2.20 2.32
C ILE A 16 -2.80 2.98 1.50
N HIS A 17 -2.37 3.92 0.66
CA HIS A 17 -3.28 4.74 -0.14
C HIS A 17 -3.91 3.95 -1.29
N PHE A 18 -3.16 3.05 -1.91
CA PHE A 18 -3.66 2.16 -2.95
C PHE A 18 -4.75 1.22 -2.41
N SER A 19 -4.58 0.70 -1.19
CA SER A 19 -5.61 -0.08 -0.49
C SER A 19 -6.89 0.74 -0.26
N ARG A 20 -6.77 2.03 0.10
CA ARG A 20 -7.92 2.92 0.26
C ARG A 20 -8.62 3.20 -1.06
N ALA A 21 -7.88 3.34 -2.16
CA ALA A 21 -8.46 3.51 -3.50
C ALA A 21 -9.28 2.27 -3.92
N TRP A 22 -8.79 1.05 -3.64
CA TRP A 22 -9.56 -0.17 -3.86
C TRP A 22 -10.78 -0.29 -2.93
N ALA A 23 -10.69 0.18 -1.69
CA ALA A 23 -11.86 0.26 -0.81
C ALA A 23 -12.90 1.25 -1.36
N LEU A 24 -12.47 2.37 -1.95
CA LEU A 24 -13.37 3.29 -2.65
C LEU A 24 -14.05 2.63 -3.87
N ALA A 25 -13.36 1.72 -4.56
CA ALA A 25 -13.96 0.94 -5.65
C ALA A 25 -15.15 0.08 -5.16
N VAL A 26 -15.09 -0.49 -3.95
CA VAL A 26 -16.24 -1.18 -3.34
C VAL A 26 -17.44 -0.24 -3.18
N VAL A 27 -17.20 0.99 -2.73
CA VAL A 27 -18.26 2.01 -2.55
C VAL A 27 -18.86 2.44 -3.89
N LYS A 28 -18.08 2.43 -4.97
CA LYS A 28 -18.48 2.91 -6.31
C LYS A 28 -18.98 1.82 -7.24
N ALA A 29 -18.85 0.55 -6.87
CA ALA A 29 -19.25 -0.59 -7.68
C ALA A 29 -20.74 -0.52 -8.07
N GLY A 30 -21.05 -0.87 -9.33
CA GLY A 30 -22.41 -0.90 -9.86
C GLY A 30 -23.10 -2.25 -9.69
N SER A 31 -22.35 -3.29 -9.30
CA SER A 31 -22.88 -4.65 -9.10
C SER A 31 -22.22 -5.36 -7.92
N LEU A 32 -22.92 -6.38 -7.40
CA LEU A 32 -22.39 -7.24 -6.33
C LEU A 32 -21.12 -7.99 -6.76
N ALA A 33 -21.03 -8.39 -8.04
CA ALA A 33 -19.84 -9.06 -8.58
C ALA A 33 -18.61 -8.14 -8.54
N GLU A 34 -18.77 -6.87 -8.92
CA GLU A 34 -17.71 -5.86 -8.82
C GLU A 34 -17.32 -5.58 -7.35
N MET A 35 -18.30 -5.51 -6.45
CA MET A 35 -18.04 -5.36 -5.00
C MET A 35 -17.20 -6.51 -4.47
N HIS A 36 -17.53 -7.76 -4.81
CA HIS A 36 -16.75 -8.92 -4.39
C HIS A 36 -15.31 -8.87 -4.90
N MET A 37 -15.12 -8.55 -6.18
CA MET A 37 -13.79 -8.41 -6.76
C MET A 37 -12.96 -7.32 -6.06
N ALA A 38 -13.54 -6.12 -5.88
CA ALA A 38 -12.86 -5.02 -5.20
C ALA A 38 -12.53 -5.36 -3.73
N ALA A 39 -13.46 -6.00 -3.01
CA ALA A 39 -13.23 -6.43 -1.64
C ALA A 39 -12.13 -7.49 -1.53
N SER A 40 -12.06 -8.45 -2.46
CA SER A 40 -10.97 -9.42 -2.53
C SER A 40 -9.61 -8.75 -2.73
N LEU A 41 -9.53 -7.70 -3.56
CA LEU A 41 -8.29 -6.95 -3.76
C LEU A 41 -7.89 -6.13 -2.53
N VAL A 42 -8.85 -5.52 -1.83
CA VAL A 42 -8.58 -4.87 -0.53
C VAL A 42 -7.99 -5.86 0.47
N ASN A 43 -8.55 -7.07 0.56
CA ASN A 43 -8.02 -8.12 1.44
C ASN A 43 -6.60 -8.52 1.05
N ALA A 44 -6.35 -8.77 -0.23
CA ALA A 44 -5.03 -9.13 -0.73
C ALA A 44 -3.99 -8.04 -0.39
N LEU A 45 -4.33 -6.77 -0.59
CA LEU A 45 -3.42 -5.65 -0.31
C LEU A 45 -3.12 -5.49 1.20
N ILE A 46 -4.16 -5.45 2.04
CA ILE A 46 -4.00 -5.12 3.47
C ILE A 46 -3.44 -6.31 4.26
N ASN A 47 -3.91 -7.52 3.97
CA ASN A 47 -3.62 -8.68 4.83
C ASN A 47 -2.47 -9.55 4.30
N GLU A 48 -2.26 -9.58 2.98
CA GLU A 48 -1.26 -10.44 2.36
C GLU A 48 -0.04 -9.63 1.92
N GLU A 49 -0.23 -8.68 0.98
CA GLU A 49 0.86 -7.89 0.40
C GLU A 49 1.55 -7.01 1.44
N MET A 50 0.79 -6.25 2.25
CA MET A 50 1.37 -5.40 3.29
C MET A 50 2.21 -6.21 4.30
N LYS A 51 1.73 -7.39 4.68
CA LYS A 51 2.46 -8.28 5.61
C LYS A 51 3.77 -8.76 4.99
N LEU A 52 3.76 -9.16 3.72
CA LEU A 52 4.96 -9.56 3.00
C LEU A 52 5.93 -8.39 2.85
N HIS A 53 5.42 -7.20 2.50
CA HIS A 53 6.22 -5.98 2.33
C HIS A 53 6.94 -5.59 3.61
N VAL A 54 6.23 -5.57 4.75
CA VAL A 54 6.83 -5.32 6.06
C VAL A 54 7.91 -6.36 6.38
N GLY A 55 7.68 -7.63 6.06
CA GLY A 55 8.68 -8.69 6.22
C GLY A 55 9.94 -8.48 5.37
N VAL A 56 9.78 -8.06 4.12
CA VAL A 56 10.90 -7.72 3.21
C VAL A 56 11.70 -6.52 3.74
N CYS A 57 11.02 -5.48 4.20
CA CYS A 57 11.62 -4.30 4.82
C CYS A 57 12.40 -4.67 6.10
N ALA A 58 11.81 -5.50 6.97
CA ALA A 58 12.46 -5.97 8.18
C ALA A 58 13.74 -6.78 7.88
N ALA A 59 13.69 -7.68 6.90
CA ALA A 59 14.87 -8.42 6.45
C ALA A 59 15.98 -7.52 5.88
N ALA A 60 15.62 -6.33 5.40
CA ALA A 60 16.55 -5.30 4.95
C ALA A 60 17.02 -4.34 6.06
N GLY A 61 16.58 -4.56 7.32
CA GLY A 61 16.95 -3.75 8.48
C GLY A 61 16.10 -2.49 8.68
N ILE A 62 14.90 -2.43 8.09
CA ILE A 62 13.95 -1.32 8.26
C ILE A 62 12.86 -1.78 9.23
N SER A 63 12.77 -1.13 10.39
CA SER A 63 11.76 -1.44 11.40
C SER A 63 10.35 -1.00 10.97
N ALA A 64 9.32 -1.57 11.61
CA ALA A 64 7.95 -1.13 11.42
C ALA A 64 7.77 0.35 11.82
N ASP A 65 8.38 0.78 12.93
CA ASP A 65 8.34 2.17 13.39
C ASP A 65 8.94 3.13 12.33
N GLU A 66 10.06 2.76 11.70
CA GLU A 66 10.63 3.53 10.59
C GLU A 66 9.69 3.61 9.37
N LEU A 67 8.96 2.53 9.06
CA LEU A 67 7.99 2.52 7.99
C LEU A 67 6.81 3.45 8.30
N GLU A 68 6.27 3.39 9.53
CA GLU A 68 5.18 4.26 9.98
C GLU A 68 5.58 5.74 10.00
N GLN A 69 6.84 6.05 10.30
CA GLN A 69 7.38 7.42 10.28
C GLN A 69 7.87 7.86 8.90
N THR A 70 7.70 7.05 7.85
CA THR A 70 8.15 7.41 6.51
C THR A 70 7.38 8.63 6.00
N VAL A 71 8.10 9.72 5.77
CA VAL A 71 7.56 10.92 5.12
C VAL A 71 7.32 10.63 3.64
N GLU A 72 6.07 10.78 3.20
CA GLU A 72 5.65 10.60 1.81
C GLU A 72 6.35 11.62 0.90
N LEU A 73 6.92 11.16 -0.21
CA LEU A 73 7.54 12.03 -1.21
C LEU A 73 6.49 12.64 -2.15
N PRO A 74 6.73 13.86 -2.69
CA PRO A 74 5.77 14.54 -3.58
C PRO A 74 5.31 13.71 -4.77
N GLN A 75 6.18 12.88 -5.35
CA GLN A 75 5.82 12.02 -6.49
C GLN A 75 4.82 10.93 -6.09
N ASN A 76 4.93 10.40 -4.86
CA ASN A 76 4.03 9.38 -4.35
C ASN A 76 2.66 9.97 -4.01
N THR A 77 2.66 11.15 -3.36
CA THR A 77 1.43 11.91 -3.13
C THR A 77 0.74 12.28 -4.45
N ALA A 78 1.49 12.76 -5.45
CA ALA A 78 0.94 13.13 -6.74
C ALA A 78 0.24 11.97 -7.44
N TYR A 79 0.75 10.74 -7.29
CA TYR A 79 0.09 9.56 -7.83
C TYR A 79 -1.13 9.16 -7.00
N THR A 80 -0.98 9.04 -5.68
CA THR A 80 -2.01 8.45 -4.82
C THR A 80 -3.11 9.42 -4.38
N ARG A 81 -3.04 10.69 -4.78
CA ARG A 81 -4.09 11.71 -4.53
C ARG A 81 -4.76 12.23 -5.80
N TYR A 82 -4.35 11.75 -6.97
CA TYR A 82 -4.99 12.06 -8.25
C TYR A 82 -6.30 11.29 -8.38
#